data_AF-A0A699RT82-F1
#
_entry.id   AF-A0A699RT82-F1
#
_cell.length_a   1.000
_cell.length_b   1.000
_cell.length_c   1.000
_cell.angle_alpha   90.00
_cell.angle_beta   90.00
_cell.angle_gamma   90.00
#
_symmetry.space_group_name_H-M   'P 1'
#
loop_
_entity.id
_entity.type
_entity.pdbx_description
1 polymer ?
#
loop_
_entity_poly.entity_id
_entity_poly.type
_entity_poly.pdbx_seq_one_letter_code
_entity_poly.pdbx_strand_id
1 'polypeptide(L)' 'DPSSVKKAFFDHYAARFKKPLTHGLKLDLFPKRLAQDQAEDLERLVTRDEVRRAVWSCRENKSPGPDGFSFEFFRRY' A
#
# COMPACT_ATOMS: atom_id res chain seq x y z
N ASP A 1 -4.03 4.18 31.72
CA ASP A 1 -2.96 3.17 31.79
C ASP A 1 -2.68 2.66 30.38
N PRO A 2 -1.44 2.73 29.86
CA PRO A 2 -1.10 2.25 28.52
C PRO A 2 -1.50 0.80 28.24
N SER A 3 -1.52 -0.05 29.27
CA SER A 3 -1.90 -1.46 29.12
C SER A 3 -3.40 -1.62 28.90
N SER A 4 -4.24 -0.84 29.58
CA SER A 4 -5.70 -0.86 29.37
C SER A 4 -6.10 -0.39 27.97
N VAL A 5 -5.40 0.61 27.41
CA VAL A 5 -5.62 1.07 26.03
C VAL A 5 -5.25 -0.02 25.01
N LYS A 6 -4.09 -0.66 25.17
CA LYS A 6 -3.67 -1.77 24.30
C LYS A 6 -4.68 -2.92 24.32
N LYS A 7 -5.19 -3.26 25.51
CA LYS A 7 -6.19 -4.31 25.67
C LYS A 7 -7.51 -3.95 24.97
N ALA A 8 -8.00 -2.72 25.15
CA ALA A 8 -9.22 -2.26 24.49
C ALA A 8 -9.13 -2.30 22.96
N PHE A 9 -7.98 -1.90 22.40
CA PHE A 9 -7.71 -2.02 20.96
C PHE A 9 -7.72 -3.47 20.50
N PHE A 10 -6.99 -4.34 21.19
CA PHE A 10 -6.94 -5.76 20.87
C PHE A 10 -8.34 -6.39 20.90
N ASP A 11 -9.09 -6.18 21.99
CA ASP A 11 -10.43 -6.74 22.16
C ASP A 11 -11.39 -6.29 21.04
N HIS A 12 -11.33 -5.02 20.66
CA HIS A 12 -12.13 -4.45 19.56
C HIS A 12 -11.89 -5.18 18.23
N TYR A 13 -10.62 -5.27 17.81
CA TYR A 13 -10.28 -5.89 16.53
C TYR A 13 -10.47 -7.41 16.56
N ALA A 14 -10.14 -8.07 17.68
CA ALA A 14 -10.38 -9.50 17.86
C ALA A 14 -11.88 -9.83 17.71
N ALA A 15 -12.76 -9.04 18.32
CA ALA A 15 -14.20 -9.21 18.15
C ALA A 15 -14.64 -8.94 16.70
N ARG A 16 -14.06 -7.94 16.04
CA ARG A 16 -14.38 -7.59 14.64
C ARG A 16 -13.98 -8.68 13.64
N PHE A 17 -12.79 -9.26 13.80
CA PHE A 17 -12.27 -10.30 12.89
C PHE A 17 -12.83 -11.70 13.18
N LYS A 18 -13.38 -11.94 14.37
CA LYS A 18 -14.10 -13.19 14.71
C LYS A 18 -15.52 -13.25 14.13
N LYS A 19 -16.08 -12.14 13.65
CA LYS A 19 -17.41 -12.14 13.03
C LYS A 19 -17.31 -12.91 11.70
N PRO A 20 -18.09 -13.98 11.50
CA PRO A 20 -18.12 -14.67 10.21
C PRO A 20 -18.55 -13.67 9.14
N LEU A 21 -17.82 -13.65 8.02
CA LEU A 21 -18.19 -12.85 6.86
C LEU A 21 -19.50 -13.45 6.31
N THR A 22 -20.64 -12.85 6.67
CA THR A 22 -21.98 -13.36 6.30
C THR A 22 -22.20 -13.38 4.79
N HIS A 23 -21.46 -12.53 4.08
CA HIS A 23 -21.23 -12.60 2.66
C HIS A 23 -19.74 -12.40 2.45
N GLY A 24 -19.07 -13.33 1.76
CA GLY A 24 -17.74 -13.06 1.20
C GLY A 24 -17.76 -11.68 0.55
N LEU A 25 -16.77 -10.82 0.81
CA LEU A 25 -16.63 -9.57 0.06
C LEU A 25 -16.54 -9.98 -1.42
N LYS A 26 -17.65 -9.88 -2.14
CA LYS A 26 -17.71 -10.19 -3.57
C LYS A 26 -17.11 -8.99 -4.27
N LEU A 27 -15.77 -8.98 -4.33
CA LEU A 27 -14.98 -7.96 -4.99
C LEU A 27 -15.06 -8.18 -6.51
N ASP A 28 -16.26 -8.14 -7.09
CA ASP A 28 -16.46 -8.01 -8.54
C ASP A 28 -16.23 -6.54 -8.98
N LEU A 29 -15.31 -5.84 -8.31
CA LEU A 29 -15.06 -4.41 -8.52
C LEU A 29 -14.22 -4.14 -9.78
N PHE A 30 -13.57 -5.18 -10.30
CA PHE A 30 -12.65 -5.06 -11.43
C PHE A 30 -12.90 -6.16 -12.46
N PRO A 31 -12.68 -5.88 -13.75
CA PRO A 31 -12.73 -6.90 -14.77
C PRO A 31 -11.65 -7.95 -14.51
N LYS A 32 -11.97 -9.23 -14.78
CA LYS A 32 -11.05 -10.35 -14.61
C LYS A 32 -9.92 -10.38 -15.64
N ARG A 33 -9.99 -9.52 -16.65
CA ARG A 33 -9.00 -9.34 -17.70
C ARG A 33 -8.82 -7.86 -17.96
N LEU A 34 -7.58 -7.44 -18.08
CA LEU A 34 -7.24 -6.10 -18.52
C LEU A 34 -7.51 -5.96 -20.02
N ALA A 35 -7.74 -4.72 -20.45
CA ALA A 35 -7.66 -4.42 -21.88
C ALA A 35 -6.21 -4.59 -22.35
N GLN A 36 -6.04 -4.86 -23.65
CA GLN A 36 -4.74 -5.19 -24.23
C GLN A 36 -3.70 -4.07 -24.01
N ASP A 37 -4.10 -2.82 -24.17
CA ASP A 37 -3.29 -1.63 -23.94
C ASP A 37 -2.82 -1.50 -22.48
N GLN A 38 -3.69 -1.83 -21.52
CA GLN A 38 -3.33 -1.85 -20.10
C GLN A 38 -2.34 -2.96 -19.77
N ALA A 39 -2.50 -4.14 -20.39
CA ALA A 39 -1.55 -5.23 -20.21
C ALA A 39 -0.17 -4.85 -20.79
N GLU A 40 -0.15 -4.28 -21.99
CA GLU A 40 1.08 -3.78 -22.64
C GLU A 40 1.78 -2.70 -21.81
N ASP A 41 1.04 -1.76 -21.21
CA ASP A 41 1.62 -0.73 -20.33
C ASP A 41 2.21 -1.31 -19.03
N LEU A 42 1.70 -2.43 -18.52
CA LEU A 42 2.27 -3.11 -17.35
C LEU A 42 3.49 -3.96 -17.69
N GLU A 43 3.57 -4.47 -18.92
CA GLU A 43 4.67 -5.32 -19.38
C GLU A 43 5.84 -4.53 -19.99
N ARG A 44 5.63 -3.25 -20.33
CA ARG A 44 6.69 -2.41 -20.90
C ARG A 44 7.83 -2.20 -19.90
N LEU A 45 8.99 -1.84 -20.44
CA LEU A 45 10.14 -1.45 -19.62
C LEU A 45 9.85 -0.19 -18.81
N VAL A 46 10.30 -0.21 -17.55
CA VAL A 46 10.27 0.96 -16.67
C VAL A 46 11.19 2.04 -17.24
N THR A 47 10.67 3.26 -17.36
CA THR A 47 11.45 4.39 -17.87
C THR A 47 12.08 5.19 -16.74
N ARG A 48 13.18 5.89 -17.03
CA ARG A 48 13.82 6.79 -16.05
C ARG A 48 12.86 7.89 -15.58
N ASP A 49 12.03 8.41 -16.48
CA ASP A 49 11.07 9.47 -16.15
C ASP A 49 9.95 8.95 -15.24
N GLU A 50 9.53 7.70 -15.42
CA GLU A 50 8.58 7.04 -14.52
C GLU A 50 9.16 6.88 -13.11
N VAL A 51 10.41 6.41 -12.98
CA VAL A 51 11.10 6.32 -11.69
C VAL A 51 11.17 7.70 -11.04
N ARG A 52 11.58 8.73 -11.78
CA ARG A 52 11.67 10.11 -11.28
C ARG A 52 10.30 10.62 -10.81
N ARG A 53 9.25 10.42 -11.59
CA ARG A 53 7.89 10.81 -11.19
C ARG A 53 7.44 10.09 -9.91
N ALA A 54 7.67 8.79 -9.81
CA ALA A 54 7.31 8.01 -8.64
C ALA A 54 8.03 8.51 -7.37
N VAL A 55 9.34 8.75 -7.45
CA VAL A 55 10.15 9.24 -6.33
C VAL A 55 9.71 10.65 -5.88
N TRP A 56 9.44 11.56 -6.82
CA TRP A 56 8.98 12.93 -6.47
C TRP A 56 7.52 12.99 -6.02
N SER A 57 6.69 12.04 -6.39
CA SER A 57 5.30 11.95 -5.90
C SER A 57 5.23 11.55 -4.42
N CYS A 58 6.31 10.98 -3.87
CA CYS A 58 6.37 10.56 -2.48
C CYS A 58 6.65 11.73 -1.53
N ARG A 59 5.97 11.72 -0.38
CA ARG A 59 6.20 12.72 0.68
C ARG A 59 7.60 12.56 1.27
N GLU A 60 8.29 13.68 1.40
CA GLU A 60 9.68 13.75 1.90
C GLU A 60 9.80 13.36 3.38
N ASN A 61 8.78 13.70 4.19
CA ASN A 61 8.83 13.58 5.65
C ASN A 61 8.35 12.21 6.18
N LYS A 62 8.69 11.13 5.47
CA LYS A 62 8.38 9.75 5.89
C LYS A 62 9.60 9.11 6.54
N SER A 63 9.37 8.33 7.60
CA SER A 63 10.42 7.50 8.21
C SER A 63 11.04 6.56 7.17
N PRO A 64 12.36 6.31 7.24
CA PRO A 64 13.05 5.39 6.33
C PRO A 64 12.55 3.95 6.50
N GLY A 65 12.74 3.14 5.45
CA GLY A 65 12.49 1.71 5.49
C GLY A 65 13.55 0.95 6.28
N PRO A 66 13.48 -0.39 6.29
CA PRO A 66 14.52 -1.24 6.88
C PRO A 66 15.92 -1.04 6.27
N ASP A 67 16.00 -0.45 5.08
CA ASP A 67 17.23 -0.07 4.37
C ASP A 67 17.86 1.23 4.89
N GLY A 68 17.15 2.00 5.73
CA GLY A 68 17.64 3.24 6.32
C GLY A 68 17.57 4.47 5.41
N PHE A 69 17.07 4.35 4.17
CA PHE A 69 16.97 5.47 3.24
C PHE A 69 15.54 6.01 3.14
N SER A 70 15.40 7.33 3.09
CA SER A 70 14.12 8.00 2.82
C SER A 70 14.05 8.44 1.35
N PHE A 71 12.86 8.80 0.88
CA PHE A 71 12.69 9.38 -0.47
C PHE A 71 13.46 10.70 -0.65
N GLU A 72 13.77 11.43 0.43
CA GLU A 72 14.59 12.63 0.37
C GLU A 72 16.01 12.32 -0.15
N PHE A 73 16.59 11.18 0.26
CA PHE A 73 17.90 10.75 -0.23
C PHE A 73 17.92 10.58 -1.75
N PHE A 74 16.97 9.80 -2.29
CA PHE A 74 16.86 9.54 -3.75
C PHE A 74 16.44 10.75 -4.57
N ARG A 75 15.87 11.79 -3.94
CA ARG A 75 15.58 13.06 -4.61
C ARG A 75 16.80 13.96 -4.68
N ARG A 76 17.73 13.81 -3.75
CA ARG A 76 18.91 14.66 -3.60
C ARG A 76 20.13 14.12 -4.34
N TYR A 77 20.30 12.79 -4.38
CA TYR A 77 21.43 12.09 -4.97
C TYR A 77 20.96 11.17 -6.10
#